data_AF-A0AAV0CME1-F1
#
_entry.id   AF-A0AAV0CME1-F1
#
_cell.length_a   1.000
_cell.length_b   1.000
_cell.length_c   1.000
_cell.angle_alpha   90.00
_cell.angle_beta   90.00
_cell.angle_gamma   90.00
#
_symmetry.space_group_name_H-M   'P 1'
#
loop_
_entity.id
_entity.type
_entity.pdbx_description
1 polymer ?
#
loop_
_entity_poly.entity_id
_entity_poly.type
_entity_poly.pdbx_seq_one_letter_code
_entity_poly.pdbx_strand_id
1 'polypeptide(L)'
;MLVKISSNIYACLTLNSKISSRFRSFWRMENVGVRKSVYGLACFMLIALRTEGFLVDITYVESAVPKGAVCLDGSPPAYHMDRGSGAGVNNWLINFEGGGWCNNVTDCLARRDTRLGSSTKMEKQIVFSGLLGNHHVRNRDFYNWNRVRVRYCDGSSYTGDVEAVDPKTNLHFRGARVFVAVIDDLLAKGMKDAKNAVLSGCSAGGLTTILHCDQFKSLIPACAKVKCIADAGYFINALDVSNKSHIEQYYDDVVATHGSANSLSVSCTSKMKPGLCFFPQNMAQYIQTPIFLINAAYDAWQILFILTPEVADPHGTWQSCRLNLSICSRPQLKTIQGFRKEFVKALKGLGANRMRGYFINSCYAHCQTEFDETWFNTDQSPVSPMLDNKTIAEAVGDWYYDRSSFRKIDCPYPCDKTCSSRVY
;
A
#
# COMPACT_ATOMS: atom_id res chain seq x y z
N MET A 1 42.65 16.07 -9.48
CA MET A 1 43.64 16.18 -8.39
C MET A 1 43.00 17.05 -7.32
N LEU A 2 42.59 16.38 -6.23
CA LEU A 2 42.25 16.83 -4.85
C LEU A 2 41.98 18.31 -4.52
N VAL A 3 41.14 18.47 -3.48
CA VAL A 3 40.93 19.64 -2.58
C VAL A 3 39.80 20.58 -3.09
N LYS A 4 38.71 20.92 -2.38
CA LYS A 4 38.44 21.08 -0.93
C LYS A 4 36.91 20.98 -0.70
N ILE A 5 36.47 20.14 0.24
CA ILE A 5 35.14 20.20 0.88
C ILE A 5 35.39 20.30 2.38
N SER A 6 34.96 21.39 3.01
CA SER A 6 34.54 21.41 4.41
C SER A 6 33.99 22.79 4.75
N SER A 7 32.79 22.78 5.36
CA SER A 7 32.32 23.63 6.47
C SER A 7 30.98 24.31 6.18
N ASN A 8 29.89 23.75 6.72
CA ASN A 8 28.90 24.45 7.55
C ASN A 8 27.73 23.52 7.91
N ILE A 9 27.90 22.79 9.01
CA ILE A 9 26.81 22.28 9.84
C ILE A 9 27.13 22.82 11.23
N TYR A 10 26.41 23.84 11.69
CA TYR A 10 26.18 24.23 13.09
C TYR A 10 25.51 25.61 13.11
N ALA A 11 24.18 25.65 13.02
CA ALA A 11 23.36 26.78 13.46
C ALA A 11 21.88 26.38 13.42
N CYS A 12 21.34 25.86 14.53
CA CYS A 12 19.99 26.18 15.02
C CYS A 12 19.67 25.38 16.30
N LEU A 13 20.26 25.78 17.42
CA LEU A 13 19.75 25.46 18.75
C LEU A 13 20.04 26.66 19.64
N THR A 14 19.06 27.56 19.81
CA THR A 14 18.71 28.28 21.05
C THR A 14 17.56 29.25 20.80
N LEU A 15 16.71 29.43 21.83
CA LEU A 15 15.49 30.24 21.96
C LEU A 15 14.22 29.46 21.52
N ASN A 16 13.25 29.13 22.36
CA ASN A 16 12.87 29.72 23.64
C ASN A 16 12.17 28.70 24.56
N SER A 17 12.22 29.01 25.84
CA SER A 17 11.80 28.19 26.99
C SER A 17 10.33 28.39 27.36
N LYS A 18 9.81 27.45 28.19
CA LYS A 18 8.54 27.43 28.98
C LYS A 18 7.37 26.77 28.21
N ILE A 19 6.81 25.61 28.60
CA ILE A 19 6.25 25.21 29.90
C ILE A 19 6.02 23.68 29.97
N SER A 20 6.04 23.17 31.21
CA SER A 20 5.47 21.91 31.74
C SER A 20 6.34 20.66 31.75
N SER A 21 6.71 20.31 32.97
CA SER A 21 7.48 19.16 33.43
C SER A 21 6.66 17.87 33.48
N ARG A 22 7.03 16.88 32.67
CA ARG A 22 6.97 15.43 32.95
C ARG A 22 7.67 14.72 31.78
N PHE A 23 8.35 13.61 32.05
CA PHE A 23 9.25 12.85 31.15
C PHE A 23 10.73 13.28 31.15
N ARG A 24 11.41 13.01 32.28
CA ARG A 24 12.82 12.63 32.30
C ARG A 24 12.93 11.19 32.80
N SER A 25 13.17 10.25 31.89
CA SER A 25 13.94 9.03 32.16
C SER A 25 14.10 8.23 30.88
N PHE A 26 15.25 8.37 30.23
CA PHE A 26 16.02 7.32 29.55
C PHE A 26 16.97 8.02 28.59
N TRP A 27 18.22 8.24 29.01
CA TRP A 27 19.42 8.34 28.17
C TRP A 27 20.59 8.56 29.13
N ARG A 28 21.16 7.46 29.61
CA ARG A 28 22.43 7.44 30.35
C ARG A 28 23.18 6.19 29.94
N MET A 29 24.05 6.31 28.94
CA MET A 29 25.20 5.42 28.79
C MET A 29 26.38 6.28 28.34
N GLU A 30 27.35 6.38 29.24
CA GLU A 30 28.61 7.09 29.08
C GLU A 30 29.61 6.29 28.22
N ASN A 31 30.51 7.06 27.61
CA ASN A 31 31.62 6.68 26.76
C ASN A 31 32.60 5.69 27.40
N VAL A 32 33.03 4.67 26.64
CA VAL A 32 34.34 4.01 26.82
C VAL A 32 34.98 3.72 25.46
N GLY A 33 36.13 4.35 25.20
CA GLY A 33 37.35 3.68 24.72
C GLY A 33 37.50 3.30 23.24
N VAL A 34 38.34 4.07 22.54
CA VAL A 34 38.92 3.87 21.21
C VAL A 34 39.80 2.59 21.11
N ARG A 35 39.51 1.68 20.17
CA ARG A 35 40.48 1.01 19.24
C ARG A 35 39.86 -0.21 18.53
N LYS A 36 39.86 -0.18 17.18
CA LYS A 36 40.00 -1.27 16.16
C LYS A 36 39.22 -0.86 14.89
N SER A 37 39.76 -0.04 14.00
CA SER A 37 40.70 -0.38 12.90
C SER A 37 40.21 -1.48 11.94
N VAL A 38 39.88 -1.02 10.73
CA VAL A 38 40.13 -1.62 9.39
C VAL A 38 39.15 -2.67 8.83
N TYR A 39 38.23 -3.25 9.60
CA TYR A 39 37.24 -4.20 9.01
C TYR A 39 35.93 -3.56 8.51
N GLY A 40 35.73 -2.25 8.72
CA GLY A 40 34.48 -1.55 8.36
C GLY A 40 34.39 -1.02 6.92
N LEU A 41 35.49 -1.02 6.16
CA LEU A 41 35.54 -0.44 4.81
C LEU A 41 35.50 -1.48 3.68
N ALA A 42 35.63 -2.78 3.99
CA ALA A 42 35.52 -3.86 3.02
C ALA A 42 34.11 -4.50 2.95
N CYS A 43 33.25 -4.27 3.94
CA CYS A 43 31.85 -4.74 3.91
C CYS A 43 30.86 -3.77 3.25
N PHE A 44 31.31 -2.57 2.82
CA PHE A 44 30.47 -1.62 2.10
C PHE A 44 30.51 -1.76 0.57
N MET A 45 31.27 -2.73 0.04
CA MET A 45 31.41 -2.97 -1.40
C MET A 45 30.84 -4.31 -1.89
N LEU A 46 30.21 -5.11 -1.03
CA LEU A 46 29.58 -6.38 -1.42
C LEU A 46 28.29 -6.60 -0.60
N ILE A 47 27.25 -5.85 -0.96
CA ILE A 47 25.83 -6.24 -1.15
C ILE A 47 25.14 -4.94 -1.63
N ALA A 48 25.55 -4.46 -2.81
CA ALA A 48 24.61 -3.73 -3.65
C ALA A 48 23.83 -4.81 -4.40
N LEU A 49 22.82 -5.38 -3.75
CA LEU A 49 21.76 -6.07 -4.49
C LEU A 49 21.22 -5.00 -5.45
N ARG A 50 21.50 -5.17 -6.74
CA ARG A 50 20.99 -4.28 -7.77
C ARG A 50 19.47 -4.42 -7.76
N THR A 51 18.79 -3.53 -7.07
CA THR A 51 17.43 -3.17 -7.47
C THR A 51 17.59 -2.50 -8.83
N GLU A 52 17.47 -3.28 -9.89
CA GLU A 52 17.42 -2.79 -11.26
C GLU A 52 16.04 -2.15 -11.49
N GLY A 53 15.79 -1.08 -10.75
CA GLY A 53 14.71 -0.16 -11.02
C GLY A 53 15.26 1.12 -11.65
N PHE A 54 14.36 1.92 -12.18
CA PHE A 54 14.71 3.17 -12.85
C PHE A 54 13.96 4.32 -12.19
N LEU A 55 14.58 5.50 -12.19
CA LEU A 55 14.00 6.69 -11.58
C LEU A 55 12.95 7.29 -12.51
N VAL A 56 11.78 7.62 -11.94
CA VAL A 56 10.66 8.24 -12.65
C VAL A 56 10.31 9.56 -11.98
N ASP A 57 10.21 10.62 -12.77
CA ASP A 57 9.92 11.97 -12.28
C ASP A 57 8.45 12.13 -11.85
N ILE A 58 8.24 13.01 -10.88
CA ILE A 58 6.92 13.40 -10.39
C ILE A 58 6.22 14.34 -11.37
N THR A 59 4.91 14.16 -11.51
CA THR A 59 3.99 15.03 -12.24
C THR A 59 2.91 15.53 -11.27
N TYR A 60 2.75 16.85 -11.21
CA TYR A 60 1.70 17.51 -10.43
C TYR A 60 0.45 17.72 -11.29
N VAL A 61 -0.72 17.41 -10.75
CA VAL A 61 -2.00 17.59 -11.44
C VAL A 61 -2.58 18.95 -11.06
N GLU A 62 -1.93 20.03 -11.52
CA GLU A 62 -2.33 21.42 -11.20
C GLU A 62 -3.77 21.73 -11.62
N SER A 63 -4.25 21.08 -12.69
CA SER A 63 -5.63 21.18 -13.18
C SER A 63 -6.69 20.63 -12.21
N ALA A 64 -6.27 19.90 -11.17
CA ALA A 64 -7.14 19.36 -10.13
C ALA A 64 -7.51 20.40 -9.05
N VAL A 65 -6.60 21.34 -8.76
CA VAL A 65 -6.77 22.37 -7.72
C VAL A 65 -8.04 23.20 -7.91
N PRO A 66 -8.32 23.81 -9.09
CA PRO A 66 -9.55 24.60 -9.28
C PRO A 66 -10.83 23.75 -9.22
N LYS A 67 -10.72 22.41 -9.31
CA LYS A 67 -11.85 21.47 -9.13
C LYS A 67 -12.03 21.05 -7.66
N GLY A 68 -11.22 21.58 -6.74
CA GLY A 68 -11.21 21.18 -5.33
C GLY A 68 -10.64 19.78 -5.08
N ALA A 69 -9.95 19.19 -6.06
CA ALA A 69 -9.26 17.91 -5.94
C ALA A 69 -7.82 18.16 -5.47
N VAL A 70 -7.62 18.14 -4.16
CA VAL A 70 -6.35 18.51 -3.51
C VAL A 70 -5.98 17.52 -2.40
N CYS A 71 -4.70 17.46 -2.05
CA CYS A 71 -4.20 16.72 -0.89
C CYS A 71 -4.69 17.33 0.44
N LEU A 72 -4.43 16.66 1.57
CA LEU A 72 -4.83 17.12 2.91
C LEU A 72 -4.42 18.58 3.22
N ASP A 73 -3.28 19.05 2.68
CA ASP A 73 -2.76 20.41 2.86
C ASP A 73 -3.26 21.44 1.82
N GLY A 74 -4.05 21.01 0.83
CA GLY A 74 -4.50 21.86 -0.28
C GLY A 74 -3.59 21.87 -1.52
N SER A 75 -2.46 21.18 -1.51
CA SER A 75 -1.58 21.04 -2.69
C SER A 75 -2.22 20.15 -3.78
N PRO A 76 -1.83 20.31 -5.06
CA PRO A 76 -2.31 19.41 -6.12
C PRO A 76 -1.91 17.95 -5.83
N PRO A 77 -2.72 16.97 -6.24
CA PRO A 77 -2.28 15.58 -6.22
C PRO A 77 -1.17 15.37 -7.24
N ALA A 78 -0.41 14.28 -7.05
CA ALA A 78 0.73 13.99 -7.89
C ALA A 78 0.86 12.49 -8.19
N TYR A 79 1.53 12.18 -9.29
CA TYR A 79 1.90 10.81 -9.66
C TYR A 79 3.25 10.78 -10.38
N HIS A 80 3.87 9.61 -10.44
CA HIS A 80 5.03 9.37 -11.31
C HIS A 80 4.58 8.55 -12.51
N MET A 81 5.08 8.85 -13.69
CA MET A 81 4.65 8.18 -14.93
C MET A 81 5.81 7.82 -15.83
N ASP A 82 5.85 6.56 -16.21
CA ASP A 82 6.71 6.05 -17.27
C ASP A 82 5.88 5.64 -18.49
N ARG A 83 6.35 6.01 -19.68
CA ARG A 83 5.59 5.90 -20.93
C ARG A 83 5.72 4.50 -21.52
N GLY A 84 4.60 3.99 -22.02
CA GLY A 84 4.56 2.71 -22.72
C GLY A 84 5.33 2.77 -24.05
N SER A 85 5.72 1.60 -24.55
CA SER A 85 6.48 1.46 -25.80
C SER A 85 6.01 0.27 -26.62
N GLY A 86 6.25 0.30 -27.93
CA GLY A 86 5.88 -0.77 -28.87
C GLY A 86 4.40 -1.14 -28.78
N ALA A 87 4.10 -2.43 -28.58
CA ALA A 87 2.73 -2.92 -28.45
C ALA A 87 2.01 -2.45 -27.17
N GLY A 88 2.74 -1.90 -26.18
CA GLY A 88 2.20 -1.47 -24.90
C GLY A 88 1.75 -0.01 -24.82
N VAL A 89 1.91 0.79 -25.89
CA VAL A 89 1.58 2.23 -25.89
C VAL A 89 0.12 2.55 -25.56
N ASN A 90 -0.81 1.63 -25.83
CA ASN A 90 -2.23 1.77 -25.49
C ASN A 90 -2.65 0.90 -24.30
N ASN A 91 -1.69 0.38 -23.53
CA ASN A 91 -1.96 -0.37 -22.31
C ASN A 91 -1.52 0.46 -21.10
N TRP A 92 -2.33 0.46 -20.06
CA TRP A 92 -2.17 1.36 -18.91
C TRP A 92 -2.25 0.61 -17.59
N LEU A 93 -1.29 0.84 -16.71
CA LEU A 93 -1.22 0.30 -15.37
C LEU A 93 -1.14 1.48 -14.39
N ILE A 94 -2.21 1.66 -13.61
CA ILE A 94 -2.36 2.74 -12.65
C ILE A 94 -2.24 2.10 -11.27
N ASN A 95 -1.16 2.38 -10.57
CA ASN A 95 -0.85 1.84 -9.26
C ASN A 95 -0.99 2.93 -8.19
N PHE A 96 -1.83 2.71 -7.19
CA PHE A 96 -2.04 3.62 -6.08
C PHE A 96 -1.13 3.25 -4.91
N GLU A 97 -0.35 4.22 -4.45
CA GLU A 97 0.52 4.08 -3.28
C GLU A 97 -0.29 3.81 -2.00
N GLY A 98 0.26 3.00 -1.11
CA GLY A 98 -0.26 2.79 0.24
C GLY A 98 0.18 3.84 1.25
N GLY A 99 -0.19 3.64 2.51
CA GLY A 99 0.23 4.51 3.60
C GLY A 99 -0.65 4.48 4.86
N GLY A 100 -1.62 3.57 4.96
CA GLY A 100 -2.59 3.57 6.05
C GLY A 100 -3.56 4.75 5.98
N TRP A 101 -4.19 5.11 7.11
CA TRP A 101 -5.25 6.11 7.15
C TRP A 101 -5.06 7.10 8.30
N CYS A 102 -5.83 8.18 8.31
CA CYS A 102 -6.04 8.98 9.49
C CYS A 102 -7.54 9.00 9.80
N ASN A 103 -7.92 8.73 11.04
CA ASN A 103 -9.31 8.50 11.42
C ASN A 103 -9.91 9.65 12.24
N ASN A 104 -9.16 10.72 12.49
CA ASN A 104 -9.67 11.96 13.08
C ASN A 104 -8.83 13.17 12.64
N VAL A 105 -9.32 14.37 12.95
CA VAL A 105 -8.67 15.65 12.59
C VAL A 105 -7.23 15.74 13.10
N THR A 106 -6.95 15.29 14.33
CA THR A 106 -5.60 15.35 14.92
C THR A 106 -4.61 14.46 14.15
N ASP A 107 -5.03 13.23 13.83
CA ASP A 107 -4.19 12.28 13.10
C ASP A 107 -3.98 12.73 11.64
N CYS A 108 -5.00 13.31 11.02
CA CYS A 108 -4.87 13.86 9.67
C CYS A 108 -3.99 15.11 9.65
N LEU A 109 -4.06 15.96 10.67
CA LEU A 109 -3.19 17.11 10.83
C LEU A 109 -1.71 16.68 10.96
N ALA A 110 -1.43 15.61 11.68
CA ALA A 110 -0.07 15.07 11.79
C ALA A 110 0.50 14.60 10.44
N ARG A 111 -0.35 14.24 9.48
CA ARG A 111 0.05 13.79 8.14
C ARG A 111 0.13 14.93 7.13
N ARG A 112 -0.62 16.02 7.34
CA ARG A 112 -0.73 17.17 6.43
C ARG A 112 0.62 17.64 5.90
N ASP A 113 1.58 17.84 6.80
CA ASP A 113 2.88 18.43 6.46
C ASP A 113 3.95 17.38 6.09
N THR A 114 3.51 16.16 5.71
CA THR A 114 4.36 15.03 5.31
C THR A 114 4.05 14.60 3.86
N ARG A 115 4.84 13.68 3.31
CA ARG A 115 4.57 13.09 1.97
C ARG A 115 3.19 12.42 1.84
N LEU A 116 2.55 12.08 2.97
CA LEU A 116 1.23 11.42 3.03
C LEU A 116 0.05 12.40 3.14
N GLY A 117 0.33 13.71 3.14
CA GLY A 117 -0.70 14.76 3.17
C GLY A 117 -0.39 15.96 2.27
N SER A 118 0.81 16.02 1.69
CA SER A 118 1.26 17.12 0.82
C SER A 118 2.13 16.62 -0.32
N SER A 119 1.79 17.00 -1.55
CA SER A 119 2.62 16.69 -2.72
C SER A 119 3.91 17.52 -2.78
N THR A 120 3.98 18.61 -2.02
CA THR A 120 5.19 19.43 -1.88
C THR A 120 6.29 18.71 -1.10
N LYS A 121 5.92 17.67 -0.32
CA LYS A 121 6.80 16.87 0.53
C LYS A 121 7.15 15.51 -0.07
N MET A 122 6.65 15.21 -1.28
CA MET A 122 6.94 13.96 -1.98
C MET A 122 8.31 14.01 -2.66
N GLU A 123 8.96 12.85 -2.72
CA GLU A 123 10.17 12.63 -3.48
C GLU A 123 9.94 12.99 -4.95
N LYS A 124 10.87 13.77 -5.53
CA LYS A 124 10.76 14.22 -6.94
C LYS A 124 10.97 13.08 -7.92
N GLN A 125 11.72 12.06 -7.49
CA GLN A 125 11.98 10.85 -8.25
C GLN A 125 11.77 9.63 -7.35
N ILE A 126 11.17 8.59 -7.90
CA ILE A 126 11.05 7.29 -7.24
C ILE A 126 11.46 6.17 -8.18
N VAL A 127 11.85 5.05 -7.60
CA VAL A 127 12.24 3.85 -8.35
C VAL A 127 10.98 3.05 -8.72
N PHE A 128 10.85 2.70 -10.01
CA PHE A 128 9.88 1.72 -10.46
C PHE A 128 10.51 0.31 -10.50
N SER A 129 9.85 -0.63 -9.83
CA SER A 129 10.22 -2.04 -9.71
C SER A 129 8.97 -2.92 -9.63
N GLY A 130 9.15 -4.25 -9.56
CA GLY A 130 8.07 -5.22 -9.45
C GLY A 130 7.09 -5.10 -10.60
N LEU A 131 5.81 -4.98 -10.28
CA LEU A 131 4.72 -4.80 -11.25
C LEU A 131 4.89 -3.53 -12.12
N LEU A 132 5.59 -2.49 -11.63
CA LEU A 132 5.92 -1.28 -12.40
C LEU A 132 7.30 -1.34 -13.08
N GLY A 133 8.08 -2.41 -12.88
CA GLY A 133 9.42 -2.55 -13.45
C GLY A 133 9.42 -2.65 -14.98
N ASN A 134 10.47 -2.17 -15.64
CA ASN A 134 10.62 -2.17 -17.11
C ASN A 134 11.47 -3.30 -17.67
N HIS A 135 11.90 -4.22 -16.82
CA HIS A 135 12.71 -5.33 -17.24
C HIS A 135 11.85 -6.46 -17.81
N HIS A 136 11.95 -6.72 -19.11
CA HIS A 136 11.09 -7.68 -19.82
C HIS A 136 11.15 -9.12 -19.27
N VAL A 137 12.27 -9.54 -18.67
CA VAL A 137 12.36 -10.88 -18.06
C VAL A 137 11.55 -10.95 -16.76
N ARG A 138 11.57 -9.88 -15.96
CA ARG A 138 11.00 -9.86 -14.60
C ARG A 138 9.56 -9.35 -14.57
N ASN A 139 9.15 -8.59 -15.59
CA ASN A 139 7.80 -8.08 -15.75
C ASN A 139 7.26 -8.31 -17.17
N ARG A 140 7.41 -9.52 -17.70
CA ARG A 140 7.14 -9.88 -19.11
C ARG A 140 5.81 -9.38 -19.66
N ASP A 141 4.79 -9.36 -18.83
CA ASP A 141 3.41 -9.09 -19.24
C ASP A 141 3.05 -7.59 -19.22
N PHE A 142 3.79 -6.76 -18.46
CA PHE A 142 3.48 -5.35 -18.24
C PHE A 142 4.68 -4.38 -18.45
N TYR A 143 5.88 -4.89 -18.77
CA TYR A 143 7.13 -4.10 -18.83
C TYR A 143 7.15 -2.95 -19.86
N ASN A 144 6.26 -2.95 -20.84
CA ASN A 144 6.19 -1.93 -21.89
C ASN A 144 4.88 -1.13 -21.88
N TRP A 145 4.07 -1.27 -20.84
CA TRP A 145 2.84 -0.50 -20.67
C TRP A 145 3.15 0.92 -20.21
N ASN A 146 2.17 1.84 -20.34
CA ASN A 146 2.20 3.07 -19.57
C ASN A 146 2.01 2.70 -18.11
N ARG A 147 2.94 3.13 -17.25
CA ARG A 147 2.97 2.76 -15.84
C ARG A 147 2.93 4.01 -15.00
N VAL A 148 1.99 4.06 -14.08
CA VAL A 148 1.73 5.23 -13.27
C VAL A 148 1.72 4.80 -11.81
N ARG A 149 2.45 5.53 -10.96
CA ARG A 149 2.32 5.43 -9.51
C ARG A 149 1.68 6.70 -8.97
N VAL A 150 0.42 6.63 -8.60
CA VAL A 150 -0.32 7.72 -7.97
C VAL A 150 0.12 7.83 -6.52
N ARG A 151 0.55 9.02 -6.11
CA ARG A 151 1.08 9.27 -4.78
C ARG A 151 -0.05 9.53 -3.79
N TYR A 152 0.05 8.91 -2.61
CA TYR A 152 -1.02 8.91 -1.61
C TYR A 152 -0.97 10.16 -0.73
N CYS A 153 -2.05 10.94 -0.70
CA CYS A 153 -2.09 12.20 0.05
C CYS A 153 -3.46 12.58 0.66
N ASP A 154 -4.46 11.70 0.60
CA ASP A 154 -5.82 11.98 1.12
C ASP A 154 -6.09 11.34 2.49
N GLY A 155 -5.46 10.20 2.81
CA GLY A 155 -5.61 9.54 4.11
C GLY A 155 -6.87 8.68 4.28
N SER A 156 -7.62 8.41 3.19
CA SER A 156 -8.89 7.67 3.21
C SER A 156 -9.01 6.59 2.12
N SER A 157 -7.91 6.09 1.55
CA SER A 157 -7.98 5.23 0.35
C SER A 157 -8.78 5.84 -0.80
N TYR A 158 -8.73 7.17 -0.94
CA TYR A 158 -9.44 7.95 -1.96
C TYR A 158 -10.97 7.91 -1.89
N THR A 159 -11.56 7.60 -0.73
CA THR A 159 -13.03 7.62 -0.59
C THR A 159 -13.59 8.95 -0.09
N GLY A 160 -12.78 9.80 0.52
CA GLY A 160 -13.28 11.01 1.18
C GLY A 160 -13.74 12.12 0.24
N ASP A 161 -14.86 12.77 0.56
CA ASP A 161 -15.26 14.04 -0.05
C ASP A 161 -16.08 14.91 0.92
N VAL A 162 -15.42 15.88 1.55
CA VAL A 162 -16.05 16.86 2.44
C VAL A 162 -15.95 18.24 1.82
N GLU A 163 -17.10 18.88 1.55
CA GLU A 163 -17.14 20.19 0.86
C GLU A 163 -16.53 21.33 1.68
N ALA A 164 -16.71 21.32 3.00
CA ALA A 164 -16.11 22.32 3.87
C ALA A 164 -14.63 22.00 4.11
N VAL A 165 -13.78 23.03 4.03
CA VAL A 165 -12.41 22.98 4.56
C VAL A 165 -12.49 23.12 6.08
N ASP A 166 -11.71 22.33 6.83
CA ASP A 166 -11.68 22.47 8.28
C ASP A 166 -11.18 23.88 8.66
N PRO A 167 -11.99 24.72 9.32
CA PRO A 167 -11.66 26.13 9.51
C PRO A 167 -10.53 26.36 10.53
N LYS A 168 -10.20 25.36 11.36
CA LYS A 168 -9.16 25.47 12.39
C LYS A 168 -7.82 24.97 11.91
N THR A 169 -7.83 23.92 11.08
CA THR A 169 -6.64 23.18 10.68
C THR A 169 -6.30 23.33 9.20
N ASN A 170 -7.21 23.90 8.41
CA ASN A 170 -7.14 24.00 6.95
C ASN A 170 -6.93 22.63 6.28
N LEU A 171 -7.56 21.59 6.84
CA LEU A 171 -7.53 20.25 6.26
C LEU A 171 -8.58 20.11 5.15
N HIS A 172 -8.18 19.41 4.09
CA HIS A 172 -9.01 19.09 2.93
C HIS A 172 -9.20 17.57 2.81
N PHE A 173 -10.43 17.09 2.98
CA PHE A 173 -10.75 15.66 2.81
C PHE A 173 -11.35 15.40 1.43
N ARG A 174 -10.48 15.21 0.42
CA ARG A 174 -10.86 15.25 -1.02
C ARG A 174 -10.44 14.02 -1.83
N GLY A 175 -10.20 12.89 -1.17
CA GLY A 175 -9.73 11.65 -1.78
C GLY A 175 -10.50 11.25 -3.05
N ALA A 176 -11.83 11.26 -3.01
CA ALA A 176 -12.66 10.85 -4.15
C ALA A 176 -12.53 11.81 -5.34
N ARG A 177 -12.37 13.11 -5.08
CA ARG A 177 -12.10 14.10 -6.14
C ARG A 177 -10.72 13.94 -6.73
N VAL A 178 -9.73 13.68 -5.88
CA VAL A 178 -8.36 13.40 -6.31
C VAL A 178 -8.32 12.17 -7.23
N PHE A 179 -9.02 11.09 -6.87
CA PHE A 179 -9.11 9.89 -7.70
C PHE A 179 -9.58 10.23 -9.12
N VAL A 180 -10.74 10.90 -9.25
CA VAL A 180 -11.30 11.27 -10.55
C VAL A 180 -10.36 12.21 -11.30
N ALA A 181 -9.83 13.24 -10.65
CA ALA A 181 -8.97 14.23 -11.30
C ALA A 181 -7.65 13.63 -11.83
N VAL A 182 -7.07 12.66 -11.13
CA VAL A 182 -5.88 11.94 -11.60
C VAL A 182 -6.23 11.08 -12.82
N ILE A 183 -7.35 10.34 -12.80
CA ILE A 183 -7.77 9.54 -13.95
C ILE A 183 -8.07 10.42 -15.17
N ASP A 184 -8.76 11.55 -15.00
CA ASP A 184 -9.03 12.54 -16.06
C ASP A 184 -7.74 13.07 -16.70
N ASP A 185 -6.75 13.42 -15.89
CA ASP A 185 -5.46 13.91 -16.38
C ASP A 185 -4.70 12.84 -17.18
N LEU A 186 -4.76 11.58 -16.75
CA LEU A 186 -4.20 10.45 -17.49
C LEU A 186 -4.96 10.17 -18.80
N LEU A 187 -6.30 10.33 -18.82
CA LEU A 187 -7.12 10.25 -20.04
C LEU A 187 -6.68 11.29 -21.06
N ALA A 188 -6.47 12.54 -20.62
CA ALA A 188 -5.96 13.61 -21.47
C ALA A 188 -4.55 13.34 -22.00
N LYS A 189 -3.73 12.60 -21.24
CA LYS A 189 -2.37 12.18 -21.59
C LYS A 189 -2.29 10.92 -22.47
N GLY A 190 -3.43 10.42 -22.97
CA GLY A 190 -3.49 9.33 -23.94
C GLY A 190 -4.24 8.09 -23.46
N MET A 191 -4.64 8.02 -22.18
CA MET A 191 -5.40 6.86 -21.68
C MET A 191 -6.81 6.78 -22.28
N LYS A 192 -7.30 7.86 -22.88
CA LYS A 192 -8.53 7.86 -23.69
C LYS A 192 -8.49 6.87 -24.86
N ASP A 193 -7.29 6.49 -25.31
CA ASP A 193 -7.06 5.55 -26.42
C ASP A 193 -6.68 4.15 -25.92
N ALA A 194 -6.86 3.88 -24.61
CA ALA A 194 -6.48 2.62 -23.99
C ALA A 194 -7.25 1.43 -24.57
N LYS A 195 -6.50 0.37 -24.90
CA LYS A 195 -7.05 -0.97 -25.21
C LYS A 195 -7.17 -1.82 -23.95
N ASN A 196 -6.22 -1.65 -23.04
CA ASN A 196 -6.13 -2.37 -21.78
C ASN A 196 -5.83 -1.38 -20.66
N ALA A 197 -6.52 -1.51 -19.53
CA ALA A 197 -6.23 -0.72 -18.35
C ALA A 197 -6.28 -1.61 -17.09
N VAL A 198 -5.38 -1.36 -16.15
CA VAL A 198 -5.32 -2.03 -14.86
C VAL A 198 -5.31 -0.99 -13.75
N LEU A 199 -6.26 -1.10 -12.83
CA LEU A 199 -6.18 -0.45 -11.53
C LEU A 199 -5.44 -1.38 -10.57
N SER A 200 -4.44 -0.87 -9.88
CA SER A 200 -3.69 -1.61 -8.88
C SER A 200 -3.28 -0.71 -7.72
N GLY A 201 -2.75 -1.32 -6.67
CA GLY A 201 -2.18 -0.60 -5.55
C GLY A 201 -1.84 -1.56 -4.42
N CYS A 202 -1.04 -1.07 -3.47
CA CYS A 202 -0.72 -1.81 -2.26
C CYS A 202 -1.36 -1.17 -1.00
N SER A 203 -1.75 -2.00 -0.03
CA SER A 203 -2.11 -1.55 1.33
C SER A 203 -3.35 -0.66 1.26
N ALA A 204 -3.29 0.58 1.76
CA ALA A 204 -4.35 1.57 1.54
C ALA A 204 -4.68 1.77 0.04
N GLY A 205 -3.70 1.73 -0.87
CA GLY A 205 -3.92 1.77 -2.31
C GLY A 205 -4.45 0.45 -2.90
N GLY A 206 -4.17 -0.67 -2.24
CA GLY A 206 -4.80 -1.96 -2.52
C GLY A 206 -6.28 -1.95 -2.14
N LEU A 207 -6.60 -1.33 -0.99
CA LEU A 207 -7.98 -1.08 -0.60
C LEU A 207 -8.66 -0.09 -1.55
N THR A 208 -7.99 0.98 -1.99
CA THR A 208 -8.48 1.87 -3.06
C THR A 208 -8.84 1.08 -4.31
N THR A 209 -7.98 0.13 -4.70
CA THR A 209 -8.25 -0.74 -5.86
C THR A 209 -9.53 -1.53 -5.69
N ILE A 210 -9.80 -2.07 -4.50
CA ILE A 210 -11.04 -2.81 -4.20
C ILE A 210 -12.26 -1.87 -4.20
N LEU A 211 -12.17 -0.74 -3.50
CA LEU A 211 -13.28 0.18 -3.31
C LEU A 211 -13.69 0.90 -4.61
N HIS A 212 -12.73 1.22 -5.47
CA HIS A 212 -12.93 2.02 -6.69
C HIS A 212 -12.86 1.21 -8.00
N CYS A 213 -12.78 -0.13 -7.96
CA CYS A 213 -12.59 -0.95 -9.16
C CYS A 213 -13.64 -0.70 -10.25
N ASP A 214 -14.93 -0.68 -9.87
CA ASP A 214 -16.02 -0.45 -10.83
C ASP A 214 -16.11 1.04 -11.25
N GLN A 215 -15.81 1.97 -10.34
CA GLN A 215 -15.71 3.39 -10.69
C GLN A 215 -14.62 3.61 -11.72
N PHE A 216 -13.43 3.00 -11.56
CA PHE A 216 -12.38 3.04 -12.56
C PHE A 216 -12.87 2.51 -13.91
N LYS A 217 -13.52 1.33 -13.95
CA LYS A 217 -14.08 0.81 -15.20
C LYS A 217 -15.04 1.80 -15.88
N SER A 218 -15.84 2.55 -15.10
CA SER A 218 -16.77 3.55 -15.64
C SER A 218 -16.10 4.80 -16.22
N LEU A 219 -14.89 5.14 -15.77
CA LEU A 219 -14.11 6.30 -16.24
C LEU A 219 -13.26 5.99 -17.48
N ILE A 220 -12.93 4.71 -17.70
CA ILE A 220 -12.11 4.26 -18.83
C ILE A 220 -12.99 4.00 -20.07
N PRO A 221 -12.47 4.19 -21.30
CA PRO A 221 -13.21 3.89 -22.53
C PRO A 221 -13.94 2.54 -22.51
N ALA A 222 -15.20 2.55 -22.97
CA ALA A 222 -16.07 1.37 -22.92
C ALA A 222 -15.42 0.12 -23.57
N CYS A 223 -14.73 0.33 -24.70
CA CYS A 223 -14.04 -0.70 -25.48
C CYS A 223 -12.77 -1.25 -24.81
N ALA A 224 -12.22 -0.58 -23.79
CA ALA A 224 -11.02 -1.04 -23.11
C ALA A 224 -11.31 -2.23 -22.19
N LYS A 225 -10.41 -3.22 -22.20
CA LYS A 225 -10.39 -4.30 -21.21
C LYS A 225 -9.85 -3.74 -19.89
N VAL A 226 -10.68 -3.76 -18.85
CA VAL A 226 -10.29 -3.30 -17.51
C VAL A 226 -10.29 -4.46 -16.53
N LYS A 227 -9.23 -4.58 -15.75
CA LYS A 227 -9.12 -5.51 -14.62
C LYS A 227 -8.48 -4.79 -13.43
N CYS A 228 -8.70 -5.29 -12.21
CA CYS A 228 -8.13 -4.72 -10.99
C CYS A 228 -7.21 -5.73 -10.31
N ILE A 229 -6.10 -5.26 -9.72
CA ILE A 229 -5.11 -6.08 -9.01
C ILE A 229 -4.82 -5.43 -7.67
N ALA A 230 -5.42 -5.95 -6.59
CA ALA A 230 -5.26 -5.40 -5.25
C ALA A 230 -4.23 -6.21 -4.47
N ASP A 231 -3.15 -5.56 -4.05
CA ASP A 231 -2.08 -6.15 -3.23
C ASP A 231 -2.20 -5.65 -1.78
N ALA A 232 -2.13 -6.58 -0.82
CA ALA A 232 -2.24 -6.31 0.61
C ALA A 232 -3.43 -5.41 1.00
N GLY A 233 -4.50 -5.42 0.20
CA GLY A 233 -5.65 -4.53 0.33
C GLY A 233 -6.86 -5.16 1.04
N TYR A 234 -6.86 -6.49 1.20
CA TYR A 234 -7.96 -7.21 1.84
C TYR A 234 -7.85 -7.21 3.37
N PHE A 235 -8.15 -6.08 4.01
CA PHE A 235 -8.17 -5.96 5.47
C PHE A 235 -9.41 -6.61 6.06
N ILE A 236 -9.25 -7.31 7.19
CA ILE A 236 -10.36 -8.01 7.83
C ILE A 236 -10.88 -7.32 9.09
N ASN A 237 -12.20 -7.37 9.30
CA ASN A 237 -12.79 -7.01 10.58
C ASN A 237 -12.60 -8.20 11.55
N ALA A 238 -11.59 -8.11 12.41
CA ALA A 238 -11.22 -9.14 13.36
C ALA A 238 -10.98 -8.56 14.75
N LEU A 239 -11.13 -9.41 15.77
CA LEU A 239 -10.81 -9.06 17.15
C LEU A 239 -9.30 -9.10 17.39
N ASP A 240 -8.82 -8.20 18.24
CA ASP A 240 -7.45 -8.20 18.75
C ASP A 240 -7.23 -9.25 19.86
N VAL A 241 -5.99 -9.34 20.34
CA VAL A 241 -5.58 -10.23 21.43
C VAL A 241 -6.22 -9.94 22.80
N SER A 242 -6.88 -8.79 22.95
CA SER A 242 -7.70 -8.41 24.10
C SER A 242 -9.21 -8.63 23.87
N ASN A 243 -9.59 -9.29 22.76
CA ASN A 243 -10.96 -9.55 22.31
C ASN A 243 -11.78 -8.28 22.03
N LYS A 244 -11.16 -7.20 21.54
CA LYS A 244 -11.86 -5.98 21.13
C LYS A 244 -11.82 -5.78 19.62
N SER A 245 -12.82 -5.07 19.10
CA SER A 245 -12.96 -4.74 17.67
C SER A 245 -12.37 -3.36 17.36
N HIS A 246 -11.08 -3.16 17.65
CA HIS A 246 -10.45 -1.85 17.47
C HIS A 246 -10.43 -1.39 16.00
N ILE A 247 -10.22 -2.31 15.05
CA ILE A 247 -10.19 -1.96 13.63
C ILE A 247 -11.57 -1.52 13.10
N GLU A 248 -12.67 -2.08 13.62
CA GLU A 248 -14.01 -1.66 13.22
C GLU A 248 -14.27 -0.21 13.59
N GLN A 249 -13.98 0.16 14.84
CA GLN A 249 -14.10 1.55 15.28
C GLN A 249 -13.18 2.47 14.47
N TYR A 250 -11.94 2.02 14.21
CA TYR A 250 -10.99 2.80 13.42
C TYR A 250 -11.52 3.09 12.00
N TYR A 251 -12.13 2.11 11.32
CA TYR A 251 -12.74 2.32 10.01
C TYR A 251 -14.05 3.11 10.05
N ASP A 252 -14.86 2.98 11.10
CA ASP A 252 -16.00 3.89 11.31
C ASP A 252 -15.53 5.35 11.40
N ASP A 253 -14.46 5.59 12.16
CA ASP A 253 -13.84 6.91 12.36
C ASP A 253 -13.22 7.45 11.06
N VAL A 254 -12.54 6.62 10.25
CA VAL A 254 -12.06 7.01 8.91
C VAL A 254 -13.23 7.43 8.03
N VAL A 255 -14.29 6.61 7.97
CA VAL A 255 -15.43 6.90 7.10
C VAL A 255 -16.15 8.17 7.53
N ALA A 256 -16.32 8.39 8.82
CA ALA A 256 -16.93 9.59 9.38
C ALA A 256 -16.08 10.85 9.12
N THR A 257 -14.79 10.82 9.46
CA THR A 257 -13.87 11.98 9.34
C THR A 257 -13.75 12.45 7.90
N HIS A 258 -13.69 11.52 6.95
CA HIS A 258 -13.48 11.84 5.54
C HIS A 258 -14.78 11.97 4.74
N GLY A 259 -15.95 11.77 5.35
CA GLY A 259 -17.22 11.79 4.61
C GLY A 259 -17.32 10.70 3.53
N SER A 260 -16.71 9.53 3.78
CA SER A 260 -16.47 8.52 2.75
C SER A 260 -17.71 7.74 2.29
N ALA A 261 -18.83 7.86 3.01
CA ALA A 261 -20.02 7.03 2.78
C ALA A 261 -20.55 7.07 1.34
N ASN A 262 -20.43 8.24 0.67
CA ASN A 262 -20.91 8.43 -0.70
C ASN A 262 -20.05 7.73 -1.77
N SER A 263 -18.79 7.41 -1.45
CA SER A 263 -17.87 6.72 -2.36
C SER A 263 -17.91 5.20 -2.18
N LEU A 264 -18.64 4.69 -1.18
CA LEU A 264 -18.75 3.27 -0.90
C LEU A 264 -19.93 2.63 -1.66
N SER A 265 -19.85 1.31 -1.86
CA SER A 265 -20.87 0.56 -2.59
C SER A 265 -22.26 0.73 -1.97
N VAL A 266 -23.21 1.27 -2.73
CA VAL A 266 -24.62 1.42 -2.33
C VAL A 266 -25.24 0.05 -2.00
N SER A 267 -24.85 -1.01 -2.71
CA SER A 267 -25.30 -2.38 -2.42
C SER A 267 -24.85 -2.88 -1.05
N CYS A 268 -23.75 -2.35 -0.53
CA CYS A 268 -23.29 -2.62 0.83
C CYS A 268 -23.93 -1.67 1.85
N THR A 269 -23.88 -0.35 1.61
CA THR A 269 -24.33 0.66 2.58
C THR A 269 -25.85 0.66 2.80
N SER A 270 -26.62 0.10 1.87
CA SER A 270 -28.05 -0.18 2.07
C SER A 270 -28.34 -1.31 3.08
N LYS A 271 -27.34 -2.14 3.43
CA LYS A 271 -27.49 -3.29 4.32
C LYS A 271 -26.77 -3.16 5.66
N MET A 272 -25.77 -2.29 5.74
CA MET A 272 -24.95 -2.11 6.94
C MET A 272 -24.37 -0.70 7.00
N LYS A 273 -23.88 -0.30 8.19
CA LYS A 273 -23.26 1.01 8.37
C LYS A 273 -22.05 1.20 7.43
N PRO A 274 -21.80 2.42 6.94
CA PRO A 274 -20.71 2.69 6.00
C PRO A 274 -19.31 2.20 6.42
N GLY A 275 -18.93 2.30 7.70
CA GLY A 275 -17.63 1.79 8.15
C GLY A 275 -17.45 0.28 7.98
N LEU A 276 -18.52 -0.51 8.08
CA LEU A 276 -18.46 -1.94 7.73
C LEU A 276 -18.26 -2.17 6.23
N CYS A 277 -18.74 -1.27 5.37
CA CYS A 277 -18.53 -1.33 3.93
C CYS A 277 -17.14 -0.88 3.48
N PHE A 278 -16.34 -0.29 4.39
CA PHE A 278 -14.93 -0.05 4.16
C PHE A 278 -14.11 -1.35 4.18
N PHE A 279 -14.60 -2.39 4.89
CA PHE A 279 -13.97 -3.72 4.86
C PHE A 279 -14.31 -4.48 3.57
N PRO A 280 -13.29 -4.94 2.81
CA PRO A 280 -13.47 -5.74 1.59
C PRO A 280 -14.40 -6.94 1.75
N GLN A 281 -14.36 -7.64 2.88
CA GLN A 281 -15.21 -8.81 3.14
C GLN A 281 -16.72 -8.56 3.04
N ASN A 282 -17.15 -7.31 3.19
CA ASN A 282 -18.56 -6.95 3.16
C ASN A 282 -19.01 -6.43 1.79
N MET A 283 -18.09 -5.87 1.01
CA MET A 283 -18.40 -5.17 -0.23
C MET A 283 -17.86 -5.84 -1.51
N ALA A 284 -16.78 -6.61 -1.42
CA ALA A 284 -16.07 -7.13 -2.59
C ALA A 284 -16.93 -8.07 -3.46
N GLN A 285 -17.92 -8.74 -2.88
CA GLN A 285 -18.89 -9.53 -3.63
C GLN A 285 -19.68 -8.73 -4.68
N TYR A 286 -19.86 -7.41 -4.48
CA TYR A 286 -20.62 -6.54 -5.38
C TYR A 286 -19.81 -6.05 -6.59
N ILE A 287 -18.49 -6.17 -6.55
CA ILE A 287 -17.60 -5.73 -7.63
C ILE A 287 -17.90 -6.52 -8.91
N GLN A 288 -18.23 -5.84 -10.00
CA GLN A 288 -18.53 -6.46 -11.29
C GLN A 288 -17.26 -6.66 -12.13
N THR A 289 -16.34 -5.70 -12.07
CA THR A 289 -15.08 -5.72 -12.82
C THR A 289 -14.17 -6.84 -12.30
N PRO A 290 -13.50 -7.62 -13.18
CA PRO A 290 -12.61 -8.68 -12.74
C PRO A 290 -11.50 -8.16 -11.82
N ILE A 291 -11.34 -8.79 -10.66
CA ILE A 291 -10.35 -8.41 -9.66
C ILE A 291 -9.49 -9.60 -9.22
N PHE A 292 -8.20 -9.36 -9.04
CA PHE A 292 -7.23 -10.29 -8.50
C PHE A 292 -6.72 -9.79 -7.15
N LEU A 293 -6.73 -10.64 -6.13
CA LEU A 293 -6.20 -10.32 -4.81
C LEU A 293 -4.84 -10.96 -4.59
N ILE A 294 -3.85 -10.18 -4.22
CA ILE A 294 -2.59 -10.67 -3.64
C ILE A 294 -2.59 -10.27 -2.18
N ASN A 295 -2.52 -11.23 -1.27
CA ASN A 295 -2.48 -10.94 0.15
C ASN A 295 -1.70 -12.04 0.87
N ALA A 296 -0.79 -11.65 1.76
CA ALA A 296 -0.27 -12.58 2.75
C ALA A 296 -1.40 -12.97 3.72
N ALA A 297 -1.55 -14.27 4.01
CA ALA A 297 -2.46 -14.76 5.02
C ALA A 297 -2.03 -14.37 6.45
N TYR A 298 -0.74 -14.01 6.59
CA TYR A 298 -0.12 -13.41 7.77
C TYR A 298 0.37 -12.01 7.42
N ASP A 299 -0.52 -11.18 6.88
CA ASP A 299 -0.18 -9.80 6.53
C ASP A 299 0.43 -9.06 7.73
N ALA A 300 1.64 -8.52 7.54
CA ALA A 300 2.42 -7.95 8.62
C ALA A 300 1.75 -6.72 9.24
N TRP A 301 1.11 -5.89 8.41
CA TRP A 301 0.37 -4.73 8.89
C TRP A 301 -0.84 -5.15 9.70
N GLN A 302 -1.62 -6.12 9.22
CA GLN A 302 -2.79 -6.61 9.95
C GLN A 302 -2.41 -7.25 11.29
N ILE A 303 -1.31 -8.00 11.36
CA ILE A 303 -0.84 -8.54 12.64
C ILE A 303 -0.45 -7.38 13.58
N LEU A 304 0.32 -6.41 13.10
CA LEU A 304 0.81 -5.28 13.90
C LEU A 304 -0.29 -4.35 14.41
N PHE A 305 -1.31 -4.08 13.59
CA PHE A 305 -2.28 -3.00 13.83
C PHE A 305 -3.71 -3.47 14.06
N ILE A 306 -4.07 -4.70 13.67
CA ILE A 306 -5.40 -5.28 13.92
C ILE A 306 -5.34 -6.32 15.04
N LEU A 307 -4.45 -7.32 14.93
CA LEU A 307 -4.40 -8.40 15.91
C LEU A 307 -3.71 -7.97 17.22
N THR A 308 -2.57 -7.29 17.11
CA THR A 308 -1.75 -6.88 18.27
C THR A 308 -1.45 -5.38 18.29
N PRO A 309 -2.45 -4.50 18.22
CA PRO A 309 -2.21 -3.07 18.37
C PRO A 309 -1.64 -2.77 19.76
N GLU A 310 -0.87 -1.70 19.90
CA GLU A 310 -0.17 -1.38 21.15
C GLU A 310 -1.11 -1.24 22.36
N VAL A 311 -2.33 -0.73 22.13
CA VAL A 311 -3.38 -0.62 23.16
C VAL A 311 -3.87 -1.97 23.68
N ALA A 312 -3.71 -3.05 22.91
CA ALA A 312 -4.07 -4.42 23.29
C ALA A 312 -2.88 -5.19 23.88
N ASP A 313 -1.66 -4.64 23.86
CA ASP A 313 -0.45 -5.24 24.42
C ASP A 313 0.31 -4.26 25.36
N PRO A 314 -0.31 -3.80 26.46
CA PRO A 314 0.27 -2.80 27.35
C PRO A 314 1.55 -3.27 28.06
N HIS A 315 1.78 -4.57 28.13
CA HIS A 315 2.96 -5.18 28.76
C HIS A 315 4.04 -5.58 27.75
N GLY A 316 3.83 -5.35 26.45
CA GLY A 316 4.80 -5.65 25.40
C GLY A 316 5.05 -7.15 25.18
N THR A 317 4.09 -8.00 25.53
CA THR A 317 4.21 -9.47 25.39
C THR A 317 4.35 -9.89 23.94
N TRP A 318 3.73 -9.14 23.02
CA TRP A 318 3.71 -9.43 21.59
C TRP A 318 4.82 -8.71 20.81
N GLN A 319 5.55 -7.76 21.41
CA GLN A 319 6.49 -6.87 20.69
C GLN A 319 7.48 -7.62 19.78
N SER A 320 8.15 -8.66 20.28
CA SER A 320 9.11 -9.43 19.48
C SER A 320 8.42 -10.33 18.44
N CYS A 321 7.36 -11.02 18.86
CA CYS A 321 6.61 -11.95 18.02
C CYS A 321 5.92 -11.25 16.83
N ARG A 322 5.28 -10.09 17.06
CA ARG A 322 4.62 -9.31 16.01
C ARG A 322 5.59 -8.64 15.03
N LEU A 323 6.89 -8.65 15.31
CA LEU A 323 7.92 -8.17 14.36
C LEU A 323 8.63 -9.33 13.66
N ASN A 324 8.67 -10.50 14.28
CA ASN A 324 9.29 -11.69 13.71
C ASN A 324 8.58 -12.96 14.21
N LEU A 325 7.81 -13.60 13.31
CA LEU A 325 7.02 -14.78 13.63
C LEU A 325 7.86 -15.99 14.09
N SER A 326 9.15 -16.05 13.75
CA SER A 326 10.04 -17.13 14.21
C SER A 326 10.35 -17.10 15.71
N ILE A 327 10.14 -15.94 16.36
CA ILE A 327 10.41 -15.75 17.79
C ILE A 327 9.15 -16.02 18.64
N CYS A 328 7.97 -16.13 18.01
CA CYS A 328 6.72 -16.35 18.70
C CYS A 328 6.74 -17.62 19.55
N SER A 329 6.27 -17.51 20.79
CA SER A 329 5.96 -18.68 21.61
C SER A 329 4.83 -19.51 20.98
N ARG A 330 4.72 -20.79 21.36
CA ARG A 330 3.65 -21.67 20.84
C ARG A 330 2.24 -21.09 21.03
N PRO A 331 1.87 -20.49 22.18
CA PRO A 331 0.57 -19.84 22.34
C PRO A 331 0.38 -18.65 21.38
N GLN A 332 1.40 -17.81 21.22
CA GLN A 332 1.33 -16.65 20.32
C GLN A 332 1.14 -17.09 18.87
N LEU A 333 1.93 -18.08 18.44
CA LEU A 333 1.80 -18.62 17.09
C LEU A 333 0.42 -19.24 16.88
N LYS A 334 -0.14 -19.94 17.88
CA LYS A 334 -1.51 -20.48 17.81
C LYS A 334 -2.56 -19.38 17.59
N THR A 335 -2.43 -18.22 18.23
CA THR A 335 -3.32 -17.07 18.01
C THR A 335 -3.16 -16.51 16.60
N ILE A 336 -1.93 -16.34 16.11
CA ILE A 336 -1.66 -15.87 14.74
C ILE A 336 -2.22 -16.86 13.70
N GLN A 337 -2.15 -18.16 13.98
CA GLN A 337 -2.81 -19.19 13.18
C GLN A 337 -4.34 -19.07 13.21
N GLY A 338 -4.91 -18.66 14.35
CA GLY A 338 -6.32 -18.30 14.47
C GLY A 338 -6.69 -17.12 13.58
N PHE A 339 -5.88 -16.06 13.60
CA PHE A 339 -6.07 -14.88 12.74
C PHE A 339 -6.07 -15.24 11.25
N ARG A 340 -5.13 -16.10 10.79
CA ARG A 340 -5.15 -16.65 9.41
C ARG A 340 -6.48 -17.33 9.08
N LYS A 341 -7.06 -18.11 10.01
CA LYS A 341 -8.34 -18.79 9.76
C LYS A 341 -9.47 -17.78 9.58
N GLU A 342 -9.50 -16.72 10.37
CA GLU A 342 -10.45 -15.62 10.18
C GLU A 342 -10.21 -14.90 8.84
N PHE A 343 -8.96 -14.68 8.43
CA PHE A 343 -8.66 -14.13 7.10
C PHE A 343 -9.23 -14.98 5.97
N VAL A 344 -8.94 -16.30 5.98
CA VAL A 344 -9.45 -17.24 4.96
C VAL A 344 -10.98 -17.30 4.96
N LYS A 345 -11.61 -17.18 6.14
CA LYS A 345 -13.07 -17.10 6.26
C LYS A 345 -13.61 -15.78 5.68
N ALA A 346 -13.00 -14.65 5.99
CA ALA A 346 -13.36 -13.34 5.48
C ALA A 346 -13.21 -13.25 3.95
N LEU A 347 -12.21 -13.95 3.37
CA LEU A 347 -12.02 -14.05 1.92
C LEU A 347 -13.21 -14.65 1.19
N LYS A 348 -14.08 -15.44 1.85
CA LYS A 348 -15.36 -15.89 1.27
C LYS A 348 -16.26 -14.72 0.87
N GLY A 349 -16.12 -13.57 1.52
CA GLY A 349 -16.79 -12.30 1.16
C GLY A 349 -16.42 -11.78 -0.22
N LEU A 350 -15.32 -12.26 -0.82
CA LEU A 350 -15.02 -12.02 -2.23
C LEU A 350 -16.05 -12.65 -3.15
N GLY A 351 -16.80 -13.68 -2.75
CA GLY A 351 -17.82 -14.36 -3.57
C GLY A 351 -17.28 -15.28 -4.67
N ALA A 352 -18.17 -16.08 -5.28
CA ALA A 352 -17.80 -17.23 -6.13
C ALA A 352 -17.60 -16.94 -7.64
N ASN A 353 -17.57 -15.68 -8.08
CA ASN A 353 -17.52 -15.32 -9.52
C ASN A 353 -16.20 -15.75 -10.18
N ARG A 354 -16.23 -16.66 -11.17
CA ARG A 354 -15.07 -17.25 -11.89
C ARG A 354 -14.03 -16.25 -12.45
N MET A 355 -14.42 -15.00 -12.70
CA MET A 355 -13.50 -13.97 -13.20
C MET A 355 -12.54 -13.43 -12.12
N ARG A 356 -12.83 -13.70 -10.84
CA ARG A 356 -12.00 -13.30 -9.70
C ARG A 356 -10.81 -14.23 -9.54
N GLY A 357 -9.65 -13.69 -9.20
CA GLY A 357 -8.45 -14.48 -8.87
C GLY A 357 -7.90 -14.13 -7.50
N TYR A 358 -7.11 -15.03 -6.91
CA TYR A 358 -6.37 -14.72 -5.70
C TYR A 358 -5.11 -15.57 -5.55
N PHE A 359 -4.06 -14.92 -5.05
CA PHE A 359 -2.78 -15.50 -4.64
C PHE A 359 -2.59 -15.19 -3.15
N ILE A 360 -2.92 -16.16 -2.29
CA ILE A 360 -2.87 -15.99 -0.84
C ILE A 360 -1.74 -16.86 -0.28
N ASN A 361 -0.56 -16.28 -0.12
CA ASN A 361 0.63 -16.96 0.40
C ASN A 361 0.70 -16.89 1.94
N SER A 362 1.55 -17.73 2.53
CA SER A 362 1.74 -17.77 3.98
C SER A 362 3.00 -17.05 4.47
N CYS A 363 3.50 -16.10 3.69
CA CYS A 363 4.60 -15.25 4.11
C CYS A 363 4.16 -14.24 5.17
N TYR A 364 5.10 -13.83 6.01
CA TYR A 364 4.94 -12.67 6.88
C TYR A 364 5.38 -11.43 6.11
N ALA A 365 4.47 -10.81 5.36
CA ALA A 365 4.77 -9.78 4.38
C ALA A 365 3.65 -8.74 4.27
N HIS A 366 3.98 -7.61 3.65
CA HIS A 366 3.05 -6.55 3.24
C HIS A 366 3.59 -5.96 1.93
N CYS A 367 2.74 -5.64 0.95
CA CYS A 367 3.13 -5.14 -0.38
C CYS A 367 4.07 -6.04 -1.19
N GLN A 368 3.53 -7.11 -1.78
CA GLN A 368 4.30 -8.12 -2.49
C GLN A 368 4.48 -7.84 -4.00
N THR A 369 3.87 -6.79 -4.54
CA THR A 369 3.96 -6.41 -5.96
C THR A 369 4.91 -5.25 -6.25
N GLU A 370 5.38 -4.54 -5.22
CA GLU A 370 6.18 -3.32 -5.41
C GLU A 370 7.66 -3.58 -5.67
N PHE A 371 8.18 -4.73 -5.24
CA PHE A 371 9.60 -5.08 -5.32
C PHE A 371 9.83 -6.23 -6.29
N ASP A 372 10.96 -6.22 -6.99
CA ASP A 372 11.31 -7.28 -7.95
C ASP A 372 11.43 -8.64 -7.23
N GLU A 373 12.00 -8.64 -6.02
CA GLU A 373 12.26 -9.83 -5.22
C GLU A 373 11.00 -10.58 -4.83
N THR A 374 9.89 -9.88 -4.61
CA THR A 374 8.60 -10.49 -4.27
C THR A 374 7.73 -10.71 -5.50
N TRP A 375 7.92 -9.93 -6.56
CA TRP A 375 7.16 -10.02 -7.79
C TRP A 375 7.53 -11.23 -8.66
N PHE A 376 8.83 -11.48 -8.88
CA PHE A 376 9.30 -12.51 -9.80
C PHE A 376 10.60 -13.19 -9.34
N ASN A 377 10.84 -14.42 -9.82
CA ASN A 377 12.05 -15.21 -9.53
C ASN A 377 13.03 -15.21 -10.70
N THR A 378 14.33 -15.14 -10.40
CA THR A 378 15.38 -15.47 -11.37
C THR A 378 16.26 -16.58 -10.81
N ASP A 379 17.01 -17.28 -11.67
CA ASP A 379 17.97 -18.31 -11.24
C ASP A 379 19.01 -17.79 -10.23
N GLN A 380 19.21 -16.47 -10.19
CA GLN A 380 20.17 -15.77 -9.33
C GLN A 380 19.51 -15.17 -8.07
N SER A 381 18.18 -15.12 -8.01
CA SER A 381 17.40 -14.56 -6.88
C SER A 381 16.00 -15.18 -6.83
N PRO A 382 15.86 -16.42 -6.32
CA PRO A 382 14.57 -17.12 -6.17
C PRO A 382 13.89 -16.72 -4.84
N VAL A 383 13.41 -15.49 -4.76
CA VAL A 383 12.98 -14.83 -3.52
C VAL A 383 11.46 -14.54 -3.49
N SER A 384 10.80 -14.65 -4.63
CA SER A 384 9.35 -14.45 -4.80
C SER A 384 8.60 -15.65 -4.26
N PRO A 385 7.55 -15.43 -3.44
CA PRO A 385 6.71 -16.51 -2.97
C PRO A 385 6.02 -17.21 -4.13
N MET A 386 5.91 -18.52 -4.04
CA MET A 386 5.35 -19.35 -5.09
C MET A 386 4.19 -20.20 -4.58
N LEU A 387 3.11 -20.21 -5.34
CA LEU A 387 1.98 -21.11 -5.13
C LEU A 387 1.70 -21.87 -6.41
N ASP A 388 1.48 -23.18 -6.29
CA ASP A 388 1.25 -24.06 -7.45
C ASP A 388 2.36 -23.93 -8.52
N ASN A 389 3.61 -23.79 -8.02
CA ASN A 389 4.80 -23.60 -8.82
C ASN A 389 4.80 -22.35 -9.72
N LYS A 390 4.03 -21.31 -9.36
CA LYS A 390 4.02 -20.00 -10.02
C LYS A 390 4.39 -18.88 -9.05
N THR A 391 5.22 -17.96 -9.51
CA THR A 391 5.46 -16.66 -8.88
C THR A 391 4.21 -15.78 -8.92
N ILE A 392 4.23 -14.66 -8.18
CA ILE A 392 3.15 -13.66 -8.23
C ILE A 392 2.98 -13.12 -9.66
N ALA A 393 4.07 -12.73 -10.34
CA ALA A 393 4.01 -12.19 -11.69
C ALA A 393 3.39 -13.14 -12.70
N GLU A 394 3.76 -14.43 -12.64
CA GLU A 394 3.20 -15.47 -13.53
C GLU A 394 1.71 -15.69 -13.26
N ALA A 395 1.30 -15.80 -11.99
CA ALA A 395 -0.09 -15.99 -11.62
C ALA A 395 -0.97 -14.82 -12.06
N VAL A 396 -0.49 -13.59 -11.84
CA VAL A 396 -1.18 -12.35 -12.23
C VAL A 396 -1.25 -12.22 -13.75
N GLY A 397 -0.12 -12.44 -14.45
CA GLY A 397 -0.05 -12.37 -15.91
C GLY A 397 -0.97 -13.39 -16.58
N ASP A 398 -0.96 -14.63 -16.09
CA ASP A 398 -1.83 -15.69 -16.60
C ASP A 398 -3.31 -15.37 -16.39
N TRP A 399 -3.68 -14.87 -15.22
CA TRP A 399 -5.05 -14.44 -14.96
C TRP A 399 -5.45 -13.22 -15.79
N TYR A 400 -4.56 -12.25 -15.96
CA TYR A 400 -4.85 -11.03 -16.70
C TYR A 400 -5.14 -11.31 -18.18
N TYR A 401 -4.29 -12.12 -18.81
CA TYR A 401 -4.43 -12.52 -20.21
C TYR A 401 -5.35 -13.72 -20.44
N ASP A 402 -6.04 -14.18 -19.39
CA ASP A 402 -6.97 -15.32 -19.45
C ASP A 402 -6.28 -16.62 -19.91
N ARG A 403 -4.95 -16.75 -19.68
CA ARG A 403 -4.16 -17.97 -19.95
C ARG A 403 -4.53 -19.07 -18.96
N SER A 404 -4.75 -18.73 -17.69
CA SER A 404 -5.31 -19.66 -16.69
C SER A 404 -5.96 -18.91 -15.53
N SER A 405 -6.96 -19.53 -14.87
CA SER A 405 -7.48 -19.00 -13.61
C SER A 405 -6.50 -19.30 -12.47
N PHE A 406 -6.38 -18.39 -11.49
CA PHE A 406 -5.54 -18.61 -10.32
C PHE A 406 -6.30 -18.28 -9.04
N ARG A 407 -6.48 -19.29 -8.19
CA ARG A 407 -7.22 -19.24 -6.92
C ARG A 407 -6.59 -20.17 -5.93
N LYS A 408 -5.50 -19.73 -5.31
CA LYS A 408 -4.71 -20.56 -4.41
C LYS A 408 -4.55 -19.88 -3.06
N ILE A 409 -4.74 -20.68 -2.02
CA ILE A 409 -4.45 -20.33 -0.63
C ILE A 409 -3.43 -21.34 -0.15
N ASP A 410 -2.35 -20.83 0.39
CA ASP A 410 -1.20 -21.60 0.83
C ASP A 410 -1.46 -22.37 2.14
N CYS A 411 -0.57 -23.30 2.48
CA CYS A 411 -0.60 -24.02 3.75
C CYS A 411 -0.26 -23.10 4.95
N PRO A 412 -0.56 -23.45 6.20
CA PRO A 412 -0.20 -22.61 7.36
C PRO A 412 1.31 -22.43 7.56
N TYR A 413 1.76 -21.22 7.94
CA TYR A 413 3.15 -20.91 8.30
C TYR A 413 3.70 -21.90 9.35
N PRO A 414 4.99 -22.29 9.28
CA PRO A 414 6.04 -21.84 8.35
C PRO A 414 6.24 -22.80 7.16
N CYS A 415 5.17 -23.28 6.53
CA CYS A 415 5.32 -24.31 5.50
C CYS A 415 5.94 -23.81 4.18
N ASP A 416 5.70 -22.54 3.81
CA ASP A 416 6.17 -21.98 2.54
C ASP A 416 7.63 -21.57 2.66
N LYS A 417 8.48 -22.35 1.98
CA LYS A 417 9.93 -22.17 1.96
C LYS A 417 10.38 -21.14 0.91
N THR A 418 9.48 -20.66 0.08
CA THR A 418 9.76 -19.64 -0.94
C THR A 418 9.59 -18.22 -0.42
N CYS A 419 9.00 -18.07 0.77
CA CYS A 419 8.93 -16.79 1.45
C CYS A 419 10.31 -16.24 1.80
N SER A 420 10.62 -15.07 1.26
CA SER A 420 11.77 -14.30 1.74
C SER A 420 11.52 -13.72 3.13
N SER A 421 12.56 -13.68 3.97
CA SER A 421 12.47 -13.26 5.37
C SER A 421 12.36 -11.73 5.56
N ARG A 422 11.95 -10.98 4.53
CA ARG A 422 11.87 -9.52 4.62
C ARG A 422 10.43 -9.08 4.90
N VAL A 423 10.27 -8.48 6.07
CA VAL A 423 9.11 -7.67 6.42
C VAL A 423 9.35 -6.28 5.80
N TYR A 424 8.50 -5.88 4.86
CA TYR A 424 8.54 -4.54 4.26
C TYR A 424 7.51 -3.63 4.92
#